data_AF-A0A225VJ22-F1
#
_entry.id   AF-A0A225VJ22-F1
#
_cell.length_a   1.000
_cell.length_b   1.000
_cell.length_c   1.000
_cell.angle_alpha   90.00
_cell.angle_beta   90.00
_cell.angle_gamma   90.00
#
_symmetry.space_group_name_H-M   'P 1'
#
loop_
_entity.id
_entity.type
_entity.pdbx_description
1 polymer ?
#
loop_
_entity_poly.entity_id
_entity_poly.type
_entity_poly.pdbx_seq_one_letter_code
_entity_poly.pdbx_strand_id
1 'polypeptide(L)'
;RLDFLHTYLRRPRTDLDKHVEGYITMQADKSITLAIVYEHGIEGFNEQEAYNLLLYLSMAMETVKEIAELYDDYKDVICTCSKCAYYRSPKWLAERPEDMTRKELPWKSFHDVDDEVFEQIYEIYVPQHSRK
;
A
#
# COMPACT_ATOMS: atom_id res chain seq x y z
N ARG A 1 8.78 10.69 7.18
CA ARG A 1 7.81 9.82 7.89
C ARG A 1 8.01 8.35 7.53
N LEU A 2 8.14 8.01 6.24
CA LEU A 2 8.52 6.65 5.81
C LEU A 2 9.94 6.25 6.24
N ASP A 3 10.93 7.14 6.12
CA ASP A 3 12.30 6.86 6.61
C ASP A 3 12.35 6.53 8.12
N PHE A 4 11.45 7.14 8.89
CA PHE A 4 11.29 6.85 10.31
C PHE A 4 10.73 5.44 10.51
N LEU A 5 9.72 5.02 9.75
CA LEU A 5 9.16 3.67 9.81
C LEU A 5 10.18 2.60 9.37
N HIS A 6 10.94 2.85 8.29
CA HIS A 6 12.01 1.97 7.85
C HIS A 6 13.13 1.82 8.89
N THR A 7 13.54 2.94 9.50
CA THR A 7 14.51 2.91 10.60
C THR A 7 13.93 2.18 11.81
N TYR A 8 12.65 2.40 12.11
CA TYR A 8 11.95 1.77 13.22
C TYR A 8 11.76 0.27 13.02
N LEU A 9 11.60 -0.21 11.78
CA LEU A 9 11.50 -1.64 11.43
C LEU A 9 12.81 -2.40 11.61
N ARG A 10 13.96 -1.72 11.52
CA ARG A 10 15.28 -2.35 11.58
C ARG A 10 15.56 -3.05 12.92
N ARG A 11 15.13 -2.43 14.02
CA ARG A 11 15.36 -2.95 15.37
C ARG A 11 14.48 -4.19 15.66
N PRO A 12 13.14 -4.14 15.51
CA PRO A 12 12.30 -5.33 15.62
C PRO A 12 12.72 -6.46 14.69
N ARG A 13 13.19 -6.16 13.48
CA ARG A 13 13.73 -7.20 12.58
C ARG A 13 14.94 -7.90 13.18
N THR A 14 15.89 -7.13 13.70
CA THR A 14 17.11 -7.67 14.32
C THR A 14 16.79 -8.50 15.56
N ASP A 15 15.84 -8.05 16.37
CA ASP A 15 15.44 -8.75 17.59
C ASP A 15 14.71 -10.06 17.24
N LEU A 16 13.83 -10.05 16.22
CA LEU A 16 13.19 -11.26 15.71
C LEU A 16 14.19 -12.27 15.13
N ASP A 17 15.19 -11.80 14.36
CA ASP A 17 16.23 -12.68 13.81
C ASP A 17 16.99 -13.40 14.93
N LYS A 18 17.38 -12.69 16.00
CA LYS A 18 17.99 -13.28 17.19
C LYS A 18 17.06 -14.26 17.89
N HIS A 19 15.77 -13.96 17.95
CA HIS A 19 14.77 -14.82 18.59
C HIS A 19 14.65 -16.16 17.85
N VAL A 20 14.63 -16.12 16.52
CA VAL A 20 14.62 -17.31 15.64
C VAL A 20 15.91 -18.12 15.80
N GLU A 21 17.08 -17.48 15.80
CA GLU A 21 18.35 -18.16 16.06
C GLU A 21 18.38 -18.84 17.43
N GLY A 22 17.85 -18.17 18.46
CA GLY A 22 17.68 -18.72 19.80
C GLY A 22 16.79 -19.95 19.80
N TYR A 23 15.62 -19.86 19.16
CA TYR A 23 14.68 -20.97 19.04
C TYR A 23 15.30 -22.21 18.38
N ILE A 24 16.02 -22.04 17.26
CA ILE A 24 16.70 -23.13 16.56
C ILE A 24 17.76 -23.77 17.45
N THR A 25 18.54 -22.95 18.16
CA THR A 25 19.56 -23.42 19.10
C THR A 25 18.92 -24.23 20.24
N MET A 26 17.80 -23.75 20.78
CA MET A 26 17.07 -24.43 21.85
C MET A 26 16.46 -25.76 21.41
N GLN A 27 15.96 -25.86 20.19
CA GLN A 27 15.49 -27.13 19.64
C GLN A 27 16.60 -28.19 19.53
N ALA A 28 17.83 -27.77 19.26
CA ALA A 28 18.97 -28.67 19.13
C ALA A 28 19.53 -29.11 20.50
N ASP A 29 19.27 -28.36 21.57
CA ASP A 29 19.76 -28.64 22.91
C ASP A 29 18.85 -29.62 23.67
N LYS A 30 19.35 -30.85 23.82
CA LYS A 30 18.63 -31.93 24.53
C LYS A 30 18.46 -31.69 26.04
N SER A 31 19.18 -30.71 26.61
CA SER A 31 19.06 -30.36 28.03
C SER A 31 17.86 -29.44 28.30
N ILE A 32 17.31 -28.81 27.26
CA ILE A 32 16.16 -27.91 27.35
C ILE A 32 14.87 -28.72 27.24
N THR A 33 13.90 -28.39 28.07
CA THR A 33 12.60 -29.08 28.06
C THR A 33 11.74 -28.58 26.91
N LEU A 34 10.87 -29.46 26.40
CA LEU A 34 9.95 -29.12 25.32
C LEU A 34 9.02 -27.94 25.67
N ALA A 35 8.66 -27.78 26.95
CA ALA A 35 7.82 -26.68 27.41
C ALA A 35 8.51 -25.32 27.22
N ILE A 36 9.80 -25.22 27.55
CA ILE A 36 10.58 -23.98 27.39
C ILE A 36 10.73 -23.65 25.89
N VAL A 37 11.00 -24.65 25.06
CA VAL A 37 11.06 -24.46 23.59
C VAL A 37 9.71 -23.97 23.06
N TYR A 38 8.60 -24.52 23.55
CA TYR A 38 7.26 -24.11 23.14
C TYR A 38 6.95 -22.67 23.55
N GLU A 39 7.21 -22.28 24.80
CA GLU A 39 6.99 -20.91 25.29
C GLU A 39 7.79 -19.89 24.47
N HIS A 40 9.10 -20.14 24.27
CA HIS A 40 9.94 -19.30 23.42
C HIS A 40 9.43 -19.24 21.99
N GLY A 41 8.92 -20.35 21.44
CA GLY A 41 8.31 -20.38 20.12
C GLY A 41 7.07 -19.48 20.01
N ILE A 42 6.21 -19.46 21.02
CA ILE A 42 5.02 -18.59 21.07
C ILE A 42 5.42 -17.12 21.17
N GLU A 43 6.42 -16.78 21.98
CA GLU A 43 6.96 -15.41 22.04
C GLU A 43 7.45 -14.95 20.66
N GLY A 44 8.21 -15.79 19.96
CA GLY A 44 8.74 -15.48 18.64
C GLY A 44 7.65 -15.32 17.58
N PHE A 45 6.59 -16.12 17.67
CA PHE A 45 5.43 -15.98 16.81
C PHE A 45 4.75 -14.62 16.99
N ASN A 46 4.54 -14.20 18.25
CA ASN A 46 3.93 -12.90 18.54
C ASN A 46 4.80 -11.73 18.07
N GLU A 47 6.13 -11.82 18.25
CA GLU A 47 7.07 -10.82 17.74
C GLU A 47 7.06 -10.75 16.21
N GLN A 48 6.98 -11.90 15.54
CA GLN A 48 6.87 -11.98 14.09
C GLN A 48 5.57 -11.37 13.57
N GLU A 49 4.45 -11.63 14.24
CA GLU A 49 3.16 -11.05 13.89
C GLU A 49 3.19 -9.52 14.01
N ALA A 50 3.71 -9.00 15.13
CA ALA A 50 3.86 -7.57 15.35
C ALA A 50 4.78 -6.90 14.31
N TYR A 51 5.91 -7.53 13.99
CA TYR A 51 6.83 -7.06 12.94
C TYR A 51 6.14 -7.01 11.57
N ASN A 52 5.43 -8.08 11.20
CA ASN A 52 4.76 -8.18 9.90
C ASN A 52 3.67 -7.10 9.74
N LEU A 53 2.88 -6.86 10.78
CA LEU A 53 1.87 -5.79 10.75
C LEU A 53 2.50 -4.43 10.46
N LEU A 54 3.60 -4.11 11.14
CA LEU A 54 4.31 -2.86 10.96
C LEU A 54 4.94 -2.77 9.56
N LEU A 55 5.48 -3.87 9.05
CA LEU A 55 6.05 -3.96 7.70
C LEU A 55 4.98 -3.68 6.64
N TYR A 56 3.81 -4.33 6.73
CA TYR A 56 2.72 -4.13 5.79
C TYR A 56 2.17 -2.71 5.83
N LEU A 57 2.07 -2.11 7.03
CA LEU A 57 1.69 -0.71 7.15
C LEU A 57 2.71 0.20 6.46
N SER A 58 4.01 -0.06 6.61
CA SER A 58 5.05 0.71 5.94
C SER A 58 4.93 0.62 4.41
N MET A 59 4.75 -0.59 3.87
CA MET A 59 4.58 -0.81 2.43
C MET A 59 3.34 -0.09 1.90
N ALA A 60 2.20 -0.18 2.59
CA ALA A 60 0.98 0.52 2.20
C ALA A 60 1.17 2.04 2.19
N MET A 61 1.92 2.58 3.15
CA MET A 61 2.24 4.01 3.19
C MET A 61 3.16 4.45 2.04
N GLU A 62 4.06 3.59 1.56
CA GLU A 62 4.87 3.86 0.36
C GLU A 62 3.99 3.95 -0.87
N THR A 63 3.12 2.95 -1.09
CA THR A 63 2.19 2.97 -2.23
C THR A 63 1.28 4.20 -2.20
N VAL A 64 0.75 4.59 -1.04
CA VAL A 64 -0.06 5.80 -0.91
C VAL A 64 0.76 7.06 -1.24
N LYS A 65 2.03 7.11 -0.84
CA LYS A 65 2.92 8.22 -1.18
C LYS A 65 3.14 8.30 -2.69
N GLU A 66 3.43 7.18 -3.35
CA GLU A 66 3.61 7.13 -4.81
C GLU A 66 2.35 7.59 -5.56
N ILE A 67 1.17 7.13 -5.12
CA ILE A 67 -0.11 7.57 -5.67
C ILE A 67 -0.32 9.07 -5.47
N ALA A 68 0.05 9.61 -4.30
CA ALA A 68 -0.08 11.04 -4.01
C ALA A 68 0.85 11.88 -4.89
N GLU A 69 2.08 11.42 -5.15
CA GLU A 69 3.02 12.07 -6.06
C GLU A 69 2.48 12.08 -7.50
N LEU A 70 1.94 10.96 -7.99
CA LEU A 70 1.25 10.90 -9.28
C LEU A 70 0.05 11.87 -9.32
N TYR A 71 -0.76 11.92 -8.27
CA TYR A 71 -1.88 12.85 -8.21
C TYR A 71 -1.41 14.30 -8.31
N ASP A 72 -0.31 14.67 -7.66
CA ASP A 72 0.25 16.01 -7.74
C ASP A 72 0.69 16.39 -9.16
N ASP A 73 1.16 15.42 -9.95
CA ASP A 73 1.51 15.63 -11.37
C ASP A 73 0.26 15.82 -12.25
N TYR A 74 -0.85 15.14 -11.93
CA TYR A 74 -2.06 15.14 -12.76
C TYR A 74 -3.13 16.15 -12.31
N LYS A 75 -3.08 16.66 -11.08
CA LYS A 75 -4.15 17.52 -10.52
C LYS A 75 -4.43 18.77 -11.33
N ASP A 76 -3.39 19.32 -11.98
CA ASP A 76 -3.45 20.53 -12.77
C ASP A 76 -3.52 20.26 -14.28
N VAL A 77 -3.61 18.98 -14.69
CA VAL A 77 -3.76 18.62 -16.10
C VAL A 77 -5.18 18.95 -16.55
N ILE A 78 -5.30 20.08 -17.23
CA ILE A 78 -6.57 20.51 -17.78
C ILE A 78 -6.63 20.15 -19.27
N CYS A 79 -7.70 19.45 -19.67
CA CYS A 79 -7.94 19.13 -21.07
C CYS A 79 -7.98 20.41 -21.93
N THR A 80 -7.07 20.51 -22.90
CA THR A 80 -6.87 21.68 -23.76
C THR A 80 -7.78 21.70 -24.99
N CYS A 81 -8.70 20.74 -25.15
CA CYS A 81 -9.56 20.70 -26.32
C CYS A 81 -10.53 21.90 -26.34
N SER A 82 -10.89 22.36 -27.54
CA SER A 82 -11.76 23.52 -27.76
C SER A 82 -13.12 23.38 -27.06
N LYS A 83 -13.65 22.16 -26.98
CA LYS A 83 -14.91 21.85 -26.29
C LYS A 83 -14.78 22.06 -24.78
N CYS A 84 -13.73 21.53 -24.14
CA CYS A 84 -13.48 21.74 -22.71
C CYS A 84 -13.10 23.19 -22.38
N ALA A 85 -12.45 23.92 -23.30
CA ALA A 85 -12.19 25.35 -23.14
C ALA A 85 -13.48 26.17 -23.16
N TYR A 86 -14.44 25.87 -24.06
CA TYR A 86 -15.75 26.50 -24.09
C TYR A 86 -16.53 26.29 -22.78
N TYR A 87 -16.60 25.05 -22.28
CA TYR A 87 -17.32 24.74 -21.04
C TYR A 87 -16.66 25.31 -19.77
N ARG A 88 -15.37 25.70 -19.84
CA ARG A 88 -14.67 26.46 -18.79
C ARG A 88 -14.75 27.98 -18.97
N SER A 89 -15.34 28.46 -20.06
CA SER A 89 -15.41 29.89 -20.36
C SER A 89 -16.36 30.64 -19.42
N PRO A 90 -16.10 31.92 -19.13
CA PRO A 90 -17.01 32.75 -18.33
C PRO A 90 -18.43 32.80 -18.90
N LYS A 91 -18.55 32.76 -20.23
CA LYS A 91 -19.83 32.77 -20.93
C LYS A 91 -20.68 31.55 -20.57
N TRP A 92 -20.10 30.35 -20.70
CA TRP A 92 -20.82 29.12 -20.35
C TRP A 92 -21.13 29.05 -18.85
N LEU A 93 -20.21 29.48 -17.99
CA LEU A 93 -20.43 29.46 -16.53
C LEU A 93 -21.55 30.41 -16.09
N ALA A 94 -21.72 31.55 -16.76
CA ALA A 94 -22.81 32.49 -16.49
C ALA A 94 -24.18 31.97 -16.96
N GLU A 95 -24.20 31.15 -18.00
CA GLU A 95 -25.42 30.54 -18.58
C GLU A 95 -25.64 29.10 -18.07
N ARG A 96 -24.82 28.65 -17.11
CA ARG A 96 -24.80 27.25 -16.66
C ARG A 96 -26.11 26.89 -15.98
N PRO A 97 -26.80 25.82 -16.42
CA PRO A 97 -27.95 25.27 -15.71
C PRO A 97 -27.60 24.93 -14.24
N GLU A 98 -28.50 25.29 -13.32
CA GLU A 98 -28.34 25.03 -11.88
C GLU A 98 -28.41 23.53 -11.55
N ASP A 99 -29.06 22.74 -12.41
CA ASP A 99 -29.29 21.31 -12.29
C ASP A 99 -28.14 20.43 -12.81
N MET A 100 -27.03 21.02 -13.27
CA MET A 100 -25.75 20.32 -13.49
C MET A 100 -25.14 19.88 -12.15
N THR A 101 -25.83 18.97 -11.49
CA THR A 101 -25.28 18.16 -10.42
C THR A 101 -24.38 17.10 -11.03
N ARG A 102 -23.35 16.67 -10.29
CA ARG A 102 -22.38 15.61 -10.64
C ARG A 102 -22.99 14.24 -10.98
N LYS A 103 -24.32 14.15 -11.14
CA LYS A 103 -25.16 12.95 -11.30
C LYS A 103 -25.11 12.33 -12.69
N GLU A 104 -24.56 13.00 -13.71
CA GLU A 104 -24.55 12.47 -15.09
C GLU A 104 -23.27 11.73 -15.50
N LEU A 105 -22.22 11.73 -14.67
CA LEU A 105 -21.16 10.76 -14.89
C LEU A 105 -21.72 9.40 -14.46
N PRO A 106 -21.80 8.39 -15.36
CA PRO A 106 -22.12 7.04 -14.93
C PRO A 106 -21.14 6.70 -13.81
N TRP A 107 -21.69 6.33 -12.66
CA TRP A 107 -20.89 5.88 -11.53
C TRP A 107 -20.13 4.64 -12.03
N LYS A 108 -18.85 4.81 -12.38
CA LYS A 108 -17.93 3.70 -12.35
C LYS A 108 -17.50 3.61 -10.90
N SER A 109 -18.13 2.71 -10.16
CA SER A 109 -17.61 2.33 -8.85
C SER A 109 -16.17 1.84 -9.04
N PHE A 110 -15.36 1.85 -7.98
CA PHE A 110 -14.04 1.22 -8.02
C PHE A 110 -14.10 -0.29 -8.38
N HIS A 111 -15.30 -0.89 -8.39
CA HIS A 111 -15.57 -2.26 -8.80
C HIS A 111 -15.98 -2.38 -10.29
N ASP A 112 -16.10 -1.27 -11.03
CA ASP A 112 -16.36 -1.23 -12.48
C ASP A 112 -15.08 -0.90 -13.28
N VAL A 113 -13.93 -1.14 -12.66
CA VAL A 113 -12.65 -1.26 -13.36
C VAL A 113 -12.75 -2.58 -14.10
N ASP A 114 -12.85 -2.52 -15.43
CA ASP A 114 -12.90 -3.69 -16.32
C ASP A 114 -11.80 -4.67 -15.90
N ASP A 115 -12.09 -5.98 -15.92
CA ASP A 115 -11.10 -7.02 -15.55
C ASP A 115 -9.79 -6.78 -16.32
N GLU A 116 -9.87 -6.24 -17.53
CA GLU A 116 -8.75 -5.85 -18.38
C GLU A 116 -7.84 -4.76 -17.77
N VAL A 117 -8.38 -3.79 -17.02
CA VAL A 117 -7.59 -2.74 -16.36
C VAL A 117 -6.99 -3.26 -15.05
N PHE A 118 -7.71 -4.13 -14.32
CA PHE A 118 -7.15 -4.82 -13.16
C PHE A 118 -6.00 -5.74 -13.58
N GLU A 119 -6.17 -6.51 -14.66
CA GLU A 119 -5.12 -7.33 -15.27
C GLU A 119 -3.96 -6.49 -15.80
N GLN A 120 -4.19 -5.32 -16.42
CA GLN A 120 -3.09 -4.43 -16.81
C GLN A 120 -2.28 -3.92 -15.61
N ILE A 121 -2.95 -3.55 -14.51
CA ILE A 121 -2.26 -3.15 -13.28
C ILE A 121 -1.52 -4.37 -12.68
N TYR A 122 -2.13 -5.55 -12.67
CA TYR A 122 -1.53 -6.79 -12.18
C TYR A 122 -0.30 -7.19 -13.02
N GLU A 123 -0.39 -7.13 -14.35
CA GLU A 123 0.70 -7.40 -15.30
C GLU A 123 1.83 -6.36 -15.26
N ILE A 124 1.57 -5.13 -14.81
CA ILE A 124 2.63 -4.13 -14.61
C ILE A 124 3.27 -4.31 -13.23
N TYR A 125 2.47 -4.52 -12.20
CA TYR A 125 2.92 -4.54 -10.80
C TYR A 125 3.57 -5.87 -10.41
N VAL A 126 3.02 -7.00 -10.85
CA VAL A 126 3.52 -8.34 -10.51
C VAL A 126 4.91 -8.58 -11.09
N PRO A 127 5.24 -8.34 -12.37
CA PRO A 127 6.60 -8.59 -12.90
C PRO A 127 7.67 -7.66 -12.33
N GLN A 128 7.31 -6.42 -11.96
CA GLN A 128 8.24 -5.48 -11.31
C GLN A 128 8.59 -5.88 -9.88
N HIS A 129 7.76 -6.71 -9.24
CA HIS A 129 7.97 -7.17 -7.86
C HIS A 129 8.09 -8.69 -7.70
N SER A 130 7.98 -9.45 -8.79
CA SER A 130 8.20 -10.91 -8.85
C SER A 130 9.59 -11.30 -9.32
N ARG A 131 10.47 -10.35 -9.62
CA ARG A 131 11.90 -10.62 -9.77
C ARG A 131 12.57 -10.62 -8.39
N LYS A 132 12.49 -11.78 -7.74
CA LYS A 132 13.56 -12.33 -6.91
C LYS A 132 13.89 -13.71 -7.43
#